data_AF-A0A1U9LJK6-F1
#
_entry.id   AF-A0A1U9LJK6-F1
#
_cell.length_a   1.000
_cell.length_b   1.000
_cell.length_c   1.000
_cell.angle_alpha   90.00
_cell.angle_beta   90.00
_cell.angle_gamma   90.00
#
_symmetry.space_group_name_H-M   'P 1'
#
loop_
_entity.id
_entity.type
_entity.pdbx_description
1 polymer ?
#
loop_
_entity_poly.entity_id
_entity_poly.type
_entity_poly.pdbx_seq_one_letter_code
_entity_poly.pdbx_strand_id
1 'polypeptide(L)'
;MAEASAGQVWHATGGKYLSDIIEDWAEKAGWQVVYDTRMLYEVSADSDFEGSFPHAAWTMIHQMQQQIKMAGAEKPFPDIYFWKNRTAVIVTHRGLQD
;
A
#
# COMPACT_ATOMS: atom_id res chain seq x y z
N MET A 1 5.41 -24.82 -5.69
CA MET A 1 5.25 -23.87 -4.58
C MET A 1 6.29 -22.79 -4.83
N ALA A 2 5.88 -21.63 -5.33
CA ALA A 2 6.82 -20.59 -5.73
C ALA A 2 7.31 -19.86 -4.48
N GLU A 3 8.63 -19.79 -4.35
CA GLU A 3 9.38 -19.17 -3.28
C GLU A 3 9.02 -17.68 -3.21
N ALA A 4 8.10 -17.33 -2.33
CA ALA A 4 8.05 -16.00 -1.75
C ALA A 4 9.40 -15.81 -1.05
N SER A 5 10.34 -15.12 -1.68
CA SER A 5 11.68 -14.88 -1.13
C SER A 5 11.54 -14.32 0.29
N ALA A 6 11.79 -15.17 1.28
CA ALA A 6 11.57 -14.92 2.70
C ALA A 6 12.64 -13.98 3.31
N GLY A 7 13.08 -12.98 2.56
CA GLY A 7 14.16 -12.07 2.96
C GLY A 7 14.18 -10.72 2.25
N GLN A 8 13.12 -10.36 1.50
CA GLN A 8 13.02 -9.02 0.94
C GLN A 8 12.33 -8.10 1.95
N VAL A 9 13.05 -7.07 2.37
CA VAL A 9 12.55 -5.99 3.24
C VAL A 9 12.21 -4.80 2.36
N TRP A 10 10.99 -4.32 2.49
CA TRP A 10 10.45 -3.18 1.78
C TRP A 10 10.41 -1.98 2.71
N HIS A 11 11.22 -0.98 2.42
CA HIS A 11 11.36 0.21 3.24
C HIS A 11 10.43 1.32 2.75
N ALA A 12 9.52 1.76 3.62
CA ALA A 12 8.62 2.87 3.38
C ALA A 12 9.20 4.10 4.08
N THR A 13 9.49 5.15 3.33
CA THR A 13 10.08 6.38 3.88
C THR A 13 8.99 7.33 4.38
N GLY A 14 9.16 7.86 5.59
CA GLY A 14 8.29 8.89 6.15
C GLY A 14 8.35 10.20 5.34
N GLY A 15 7.23 10.89 5.19
CA GLY A 15 7.08 12.10 4.39
C GLY A 15 6.97 11.87 2.87
N LYS A 16 7.01 10.62 2.40
CA LYS A 16 6.69 10.26 1.02
C LYS A 16 5.21 9.88 0.86
N TYR A 17 4.74 9.94 -0.38
CA TYR A 17 3.40 9.48 -0.73
C TYR A 17 3.36 7.96 -0.93
N LEU A 18 2.26 7.33 -0.49
CA LEU A 18 1.96 5.91 -0.69
C LEU A 18 2.11 5.50 -2.15
N SER A 19 1.63 6.33 -3.09
CA SER A 19 1.75 6.06 -4.52
C SER A 19 3.20 5.90 -4.97
N ASP A 20 4.09 6.79 -4.53
CA ASP A 20 5.52 6.80 -4.88
C ASP A 20 6.23 5.56 -4.32
N ILE A 21 5.92 5.21 -3.06
CA ILE A 21 6.51 4.05 -2.37
C ILE A 21 6.06 2.74 -3.02
N ILE A 22 4.75 2.58 -3.25
CA ILE A 22 4.22 1.34 -3.83
C ILE A 22 4.65 1.20 -5.30
N GLU A 23 4.77 2.30 -6.05
CA GLU A 23 5.28 2.29 -7.42
C GLU A 23 6.75 1.83 -7.47
N ASP A 24 7.63 2.37 -6.62
CA ASP A 24 9.02 1.93 -6.50
C ASP A 24 9.12 0.43 -6.13
N TRP A 25 8.32 0.00 -5.16
CA TRP A 25 8.33 -1.41 -4.75
C TRP A 25 7.81 -2.34 -5.84
N ALA A 26 6.78 -1.91 -6.56
CA ALA A 26 6.22 -2.66 -7.66
C ALA A 26 7.20 -2.79 -8.82
N GLU A 27 7.89 -1.70 -9.20
CA GLU A 27 8.91 -1.72 -10.24
C GLU A 27 9.99 -2.77 -9.91
N LYS A 28 10.50 -2.75 -8.67
CA LYS A 28 11.49 -3.72 -8.17
C LYS A 28 10.96 -5.16 -8.16
N ALA A 29 9.67 -5.35 -7.90
CA ALA A 29 9.03 -6.66 -7.89
C ALA A 29 8.55 -7.13 -9.28
N GLY A 30 8.62 -6.28 -10.31
CA GLY A 30 8.05 -6.54 -11.63
C GLY A 30 6.52 -6.58 -11.62
N TRP A 31 5.89 -5.67 -10.86
CA TRP A 31 4.45 -5.43 -10.80
C TRP A 31 4.11 -4.09 -11.45
N GLN A 32 2.90 -3.98 -11.98
CA GLN A 32 2.33 -2.73 -12.45
C GLN A 32 1.39 -2.16 -11.39
N VAL A 33 1.51 -0.87 -11.07
CA VAL A 33 0.60 -0.19 -10.14
C VAL A 33 -0.36 0.68 -10.92
N VAL A 34 -1.63 0.61 -10.56
CA VAL A 34 -2.68 1.50 -11.05
C VAL A 34 -3.25 2.24 -9.84
N TYR A 35 -3.04 3.55 -9.81
CA TYR A 35 -3.53 4.40 -8.74
C TYR A 35 -4.89 5.00 -9.16
N ASP A 36 -5.98 4.32 -8.82
CA ASP A 36 -7.35 4.73 -9.14
C ASP A 36 -7.96 5.53 -7.99
N THR A 37 -7.25 6.58 -7.58
CA THR A 37 -7.76 7.55 -6.62
C THR A 37 -7.11 8.92 -6.84
N ARG A 38 -7.84 9.98 -6.51
CA ARG A 38 -7.33 11.35 -6.52
C ARG A 38 -6.71 11.75 -5.19
N MET A 39 -6.80 10.90 -4.17
CA MET A 39 -6.25 11.19 -2.85
C MET A 39 -4.77 10.85 -2.79
N LEU A 40 -4.00 11.77 -2.20
CA LEU A 40 -2.61 11.55 -1.87
C LEU A 40 -2.52 11.19 -0.39
N TYR A 41 -1.96 10.02 -0.11
CA TYR A 41 -1.73 9.56 1.25
C TYR A 41 -0.25 9.71 1.56
N GLU A 42 0.08 10.62 2.46
CA GLU A 42 1.43 10.77 2.98
C GLU A 42 1.68 9.74 4.10
N VAL A 43 2.83 9.09 4.05
CA VAL A 43 3.28 8.15 5.07
C VAL A 43 3.91 8.94 6.21
N SER A 44 3.37 8.83 7.42
CA SER A 44 3.81 9.70 8.53
C SER A 44 5.16 9.31 9.15
N ALA A 45 5.60 8.06 9.02
CA ALA A 45 6.83 7.58 9.63
C ALA A 45 7.50 6.50 8.77
N ASP A 46 8.81 6.38 8.89
CA ASP A 46 9.56 5.29 8.26
C ASP A 46 9.09 3.94 8.81
N SER A 47 8.95 2.94 7.93
CA SER A 47 8.49 1.60 8.32
C SER A 47 9.04 0.54 7.39
N ASP A 48 9.38 -0.60 7.97
CA ASP A 48 9.92 -1.76 7.25
C ASP A 48 8.89 -2.87 7.17
N PHE A 49 8.72 -3.45 5.99
CA PHE A 49 7.76 -4.53 5.74
C PHE A 49 8.45 -5.71 5.10
N GLU A 50 8.33 -6.89 5.72
CA GLU A 50 9.00 -8.10 5.26
C GLU A 50 8.10 -8.94 4.34
N GLY A 51 8.73 -9.64 3.38
CA GLY A 51 8.08 -10.66 2.56
C GLY A 51 7.89 -10.23 1.11
N SER A 52 6.83 -10.77 0.48
CA SER A 52 6.54 -10.45 -0.93
C SER A 52 5.91 -9.06 -1.07
N PHE A 53 6.17 -8.39 -2.20
CA PHE A 53 5.54 -7.11 -2.55
C PHE A 53 4.04 -7.03 -2.21
N PRO A 54 3.16 -7.96 -2.64
CA PRO A 54 1.74 -7.87 -2.33
C PRO A 54 1.44 -7.93 -0.82
N HIS A 55 2.24 -8.68 -0.06
CA HIS A 55 2.08 -8.78 1.39
C HIS A 55 2.54 -7.49 2.08
N ALA A 56 3.69 -6.94 1.68
CA ALA A 56 4.23 -5.69 2.21
C ALA A 56 3.30 -4.50 1.90
N ALA A 57 2.87 -4.37 0.64
CA ALA A 57 1.96 -3.31 0.21
C ALA A 57 0.60 -3.39 0.93
N TRP A 58 0.04 -4.59 1.08
CA TRP A 58 -1.19 -4.80 1.86
C TRP A 58 -1.02 -4.41 3.32
N THR A 59 0.08 -4.81 3.95
CA THR A 59 0.37 -4.51 5.36
C THR A 59 0.53 -3.01 5.59
N MET A 60 1.25 -2.32 4.70
CA MET A 60 1.42 -0.87 4.73
C MET A 60 0.07 -0.15 4.63
N ILE A 61 -0.77 -0.51 3.67
CA ILE A 61 -2.09 0.11 3.48
C ILE A 61 -2.99 -0.15 4.69
N HIS A 62 -3.01 -1.38 5.21
CA HIS A 62 -3.74 -1.70 6.44
C HIS A 62 -3.26 -0.90 7.66
N GLN A 63 -1.95 -0.67 7.79
CA GLN A 63 -1.40 0.16 8.86
C GLN A 63 -1.87 1.61 8.72
N MET A 64 -1.87 2.17 7.51
CA MET A 64 -2.39 3.52 7.24
C MET A 64 -3.89 3.62 7.53
N GLN A 65 -4.69 2.63 7.13
CA GLN A 65 -6.12 2.57 7.46
C GLN A 65 -6.35 2.63 8.98
N GLN A 66 -5.56 1.88 9.75
CA GLN A 66 -5.63 1.91 11.22
C GLN A 66 -5.26 3.28 11.78
N GLN A 67 -4.20 3.93 11.26
CA GLN A 67 -3.82 5.29 11.69
C GLN A 67 -4.92 6.32 11.40
N ILE A 68 -5.52 6.28 10.21
CA ILE A 68 -6.65 7.16 9.83
C ILE A 68 -7.84 6.95 10.79
N LYS A 69 -8.16 5.69 11.09
CA LYS A 69 -9.24 5.33 12.03
C LYS A 69 -8.96 5.85 13.44
N MET A 70 -7.73 5.70 13.94
CA MET A 70 -7.32 6.16 15.27
C MET A 70 -7.29 7.70 15.38
N ALA A 71 -6.96 8.39 14.29
CA ALA A 71 -6.99 9.85 14.22
C ALA A 71 -8.42 10.43 14.22
N GLY A 72 -9.46 9.59 14.17
CA GLY A 72 -10.85 10.02 14.05
C GLY A 72 -11.14 10.74 12.74
N ALA A 73 -10.31 10.53 11.72
CA ALA A 73 -10.40 11.25 10.46
C ALA A 73 -11.48 10.62 9.57
N GLU A 74 -12.41 11.45 9.06
CA GLU A 74 -13.40 11.09 8.03
C GLU A 74 -12.76 10.89 6.63
N LYS A 75 -11.44 10.72 6.57
CA LYS A 75 -10.73 10.50 5.30
C LYS A 75 -11.10 9.10 4.78
N PRO A 76 -11.35 8.96 3.47
CA PRO A 76 -11.59 7.65 2.88
C PRO A 76 -10.37 6.77 3.06
N PHE A 77 -10.62 5.48 3.20
CA PHE A 77 -9.59 4.48 3.45
C PHE A 77 -8.98 4.05 2.12
N PRO A 78 -7.64 4.10 1.96
CA PRO A 78 -6.99 3.48 0.82
C PRO A 78 -7.12 1.97 0.94
N ASP A 79 -7.32 1.28 -0.17
CA ASP A 79 -7.34 -0.18 -0.25
C ASP A 79 -6.56 -0.64 -1.49
N ILE A 80 -6.16 -1.91 -1.54
CA ILE A 80 -5.31 -2.45 -2.60
C ILE A 80 -5.78 -3.82 -3.06
N TYR A 81 -5.96 -3.94 -4.37
CA TYR A 81 -6.35 -5.18 -5.02
C TYR A 81 -5.22 -5.72 -5.88
N PHE A 82 -4.92 -7.01 -5.73
CA PHE A 82 -3.89 -7.69 -6.52
C PHE A 82 -4.55 -8.60 -7.56
N TRP A 83 -4.17 -8.39 -8.82
CA TRP A 83 -4.66 -9.16 -9.96
C TRP A 83 -3.65 -10.20 -10.39
N LYS A 84 -4.13 -11.29 -11.00
CA LYS A 84 -3.27 -12.41 -11.46
C LYS A 84 -2.21 -11.98 -12.49
N ASN A 85 -2.41 -10.87 -13.19
CA ASN A 85 -1.46 -10.33 -14.17
C ASN A 85 -0.38 -9.42 -13.55
N ARG A 86 -0.07 -9.59 -12.26
CA ARG A 86 0.87 -8.75 -11.50
C ARG A 86 0.51 -7.26 -11.53
N THR A 87 -0.79 -6.97 -11.42
CA THR A 87 -1.29 -5.60 -11.33
C THR A 87 -1.79 -5.35 -9.91
N ALA A 88 -1.28 -4.30 -9.27
CA ALA A 88 -1.77 -3.79 -8.00
C ALA A 88 -2.61 -2.54 -8.28
N VAL A 89 -3.87 -2.55 -7.86
CA VAL A 89 -4.78 -1.41 -8.04
C VAL A 89 -5.05 -0.80 -6.68
N ILE A 90 -4.61 0.43 -6.47
CA ILE A 90 -4.89 1.19 -5.25
C ILE A 90 -6.15 2.01 -5.50
N VAL A 91 -7.16 1.83 -4.65
CA VAL A 91 -8.40 2.59 -4.69
C VAL A 91 -8.64 3.26 -3.35
N THR A 92 -9.63 4.13 -3.29
CA THR A 92 -10.10 4.68 -2.02
C THR A 92 -11.58 4.43 -1.85
N HIS A 93 -11.92 3.74 -0.76
CA HIS A 93 -13.31 3.58 -0.36
C HIS A 93 -13.75 4.88 0.32
N ARG A 94 -14.67 5.62 -0.30
CA ARG A 94 -15.52 6.54 0.45
C ARG A 94 -16.19 5.71 1.54
N GLY A 95 -15.99 6.12 2.80
CA GLY A 95 -16.45 5.39 3.97
C GLY A 95 -17.87 4.86 3.78
N LEU A 96 -18.12 3.67 4.34
CA LEU A 96 -19.42 2.99 4.40
C LEU A 96 -20.57 4.00 4.31
N GLN A 97 -21.29 4.01 3.19
CA GLN A 97 -22.70 4.34 3.26
C GLN A 97 -23.35 3.09 3.87
N ASP A 98 -23.54 3.13 5.18
CA ASP A 98 -24.70 2.50 5.83
C ASP A 98 -25.18 3.46 6.94
#